data_AF-A0A1G2UNL0-F1
#
_entry.id   AF-A0A1G2UNL0-F1
#
_cell.length_a   1.000
_cell.length_b   1.000
_cell.length_c   1.000
_cell.angle_alpha   90.00
_cell.angle_beta   90.00
_cell.angle_gamma   90.00
#
_symmetry.space_group_name_H-M   'P 1'
#
loop_
_entity.id
_entity.type
_entity.pdbx_description
1 polymer ?
#
loop_
_entity_poly.entity_id
_entity_poly.type
_entity_poly.pdbx_seq_one_letter_code
_entity_poly.pdbx_strand_id
1 'polypeptide(L)' 'MGIFKNFLLKQALKSKMKDMPEAEREKMLALMEKNPEFFKKIGEEVQKRVKSGQSEMAATMVVMREHQSELQRLLK' A
#
# COMPACT_ATOMS: atom_id res chain seq x y z
N MET A 1 -4.27 29.48 -19.63
CA MET A 1 -3.51 28.21 -19.61
C MET A 1 -3.68 27.53 -18.25
N GLY A 2 -4.76 26.76 -18.00
CA GLY A 2 -4.96 26.22 -16.63
C GLY A 2 -6.02 25.14 -16.43
N ILE A 3 -7.05 25.03 -17.26
CA ILE A 3 -8.16 24.08 -17.01
C ILE A 3 -7.92 22.73 -17.70
N PHE A 4 -7.42 22.73 -18.95
CA PHE A 4 -7.10 21.51 -19.68
C PHE A 4 -5.96 20.69 -19.06
N LYS A 5 -4.93 21.36 -18.50
CA LYS A 5 -3.84 20.68 -17.79
C LYS A 5 -4.35 19.99 -16.52
N ASN A 6 -5.26 20.63 -15.79
CA ASN A 6 -5.87 20.04 -14.58
C ASN A 6 -6.81 18.86 -14.91
N PHE A 7 -7.52 18.90 -16.04
CA PHE A 7 -8.37 17.80 -16.48
C PHE A 7 -7.54 16.57 -16.88
N LEU A 8 -6.46 16.76 -17.66
CA LEU A 8 -5.56 15.68 -18.06
C LEU A 8 -4.83 15.04 -16.87
N LEU A 9 -4.35 15.85 -15.91
CA LEU A 9 -3.75 15.33 -14.68
C LEU A 9 -4.76 14.54 -13.83
N LYS A 10 -5.98 15.06 -13.67
CA LYS A 10 -7.06 14.33 -12.97
C LYS A 10 -7.42 13.03 -13.66
N GLN A 11 -7.42 12.98 -14.99
CA GLN A 11 -7.73 11.77 -15.74
C GLN A 11 -6.59 10.74 -15.67
N ALA A 12 -5.33 11.18 -15.70
CA ALA A 12 -4.17 10.33 -15.50
C ALA A 12 -4.10 9.76 -14.07
N LEU A 13 -4.44 10.56 -13.06
CA LEU A 13 -4.55 10.10 -11.66
C LEU A 13 -5.75 9.16 -11.49
N LYS A 14 -6.92 9.46 -12.05
CA LYS A 14 -8.06 8.53 -12.07
C LYS A 14 -7.74 7.23 -12.81
N SER A 15 -6.94 7.26 -13.86
CA SER A 15 -6.49 6.06 -14.57
C SER A 15 -5.48 5.26 -13.75
N LYS A 16 -4.58 5.91 -13.02
CA LYS A 16 -3.61 5.25 -12.13
C LYS A 16 -4.24 4.75 -10.81
N MET A 17 -5.35 5.34 -10.37
CA MET A 17 -6.12 4.94 -9.18
C MET A 17 -7.34 4.08 -9.52
N LYS A 18 -7.65 3.87 -10.81
CA LYS A 18 -8.73 2.95 -11.25
C LYS A 18 -8.40 1.50 -10.95
N ASP A 19 -7.10 1.19 -10.88
CA ASP A 19 -6.58 -0.15 -10.70
C ASP A 19 -6.41 -0.55 -9.23
N MET A 20 -6.70 0.34 -8.28
CA MET A 20 -6.71 -0.01 -6.86
C MET A 20 -8.17 -0.10 -6.37
N PRO A 21 -8.79 -1.29 -6.45
CA PRO A 21 -10.19 -1.48 -6.10
C PRO A 21 -10.49 -1.05 -4.67
N GLU A 22 -11.68 -0.49 -4.43
CA GLU A 22 -12.16 -0.17 -3.08
C GLU A 22 -12.11 -1.39 -2.15
N ALA A 23 -12.30 -2.59 -2.71
CA ALA A 23 -12.11 -3.85 -2.00
C ALA A 23 -10.67 -4.08 -1.49
N GLU A 24 -9.64 -3.53 -2.14
CA GLU A 24 -8.26 -3.57 -1.63
C GLU A 24 -8.06 -2.57 -0.49
N ARG A 25 -8.71 -1.41 -0.57
CA ARG A 25 -8.72 -0.42 0.53
C ARG A 25 -9.44 -0.96 1.76
N GLU A 26 -10.62 -1.54 1.59
CA GLU A 26 -11.39 -2.17 2.67
C GLU A 26 -10.67 -3.40 3.22
N LYS A 27 -10.02 -4.22 2.38
CA LYS A 27 -9.18 -5.32 2.87
C LYS A 27 -7.98 -4.81 3.66
N MET A 28 -7.29 -3.76 3.22
CA MET A 28 -6.21 -3.16 4.00
C MET A 28 -6.72 -2.64 5.35
N LEU A 29 -7.85 -1.95 5.37
CA LEU A 29 -8.49 -1.47 6.60
C LEU A 29 -8.89 -2.63 7.52
N ALA A 30 -9.58 -3.65 7.01
CA ALA A 30 -10.02 -4.80 7.81
C ALA A 30 -8.84 -5.62 8.37
N LEU A 31 -7.75 -5.73 7.61
CA LEU A 31 -6.53 -6.38 8.09
C LEU A 31 -5.83 -5.53 9.16
N MET A 32 -5.81 -4.21 8.99
CA MET A 32 -5.27 -3.26 9.97
C MET A 32 -6.08 -3.25 11.27
N GLU A 33 -7.41 -3.40 11.19
CA GLU A 33 -8.27 -3.56 12.37
C GLU A 33 -8.05 -4.89 13.08
N LYS A 34 -7.84 -5.98 12.34
CA LYS A 34 -7.57 -7.30 12.93
C LYS A 34 -6.23 -7.38 13.65
N ASN A 35 -5.20 -6.68 13.17
CA ASN A 35 -3.89 -6.70 13.82
C ASN A 35 -3.08 -5.41 13.65
N PRO A 36 -3.45 -4.33 14.37
CA PRO A 36 -2.86 -3.01 14.17
C PRO A 36 -1.36 -2.96 14.48
N GLU A 37 -0.87 -3.77 15.44
CA GLU A 37 0.56 -3.83 15.76
C GLU A 37 1.39 -4.42 14.63
N PHE A 38 0.88 -5.49 14.00
CA PHE A 38 1.52 -6.09 12.85
C PHE A 38 1.64 -5.06 11.70
N PHE A 39 0.57 -4.34 11.38
CA PHE A 39 0.61 -3.32 10.32
C PHE A 39 1.50 -2.13 10.65
N LYS A 40 1.57 -1.72 11.91
CA LYS A 40 2.51 -0.69 12.35
C LYS A 40 3.96 -1.10 12.08
N LYS A 41 4.32 -2.34 12.43
CA LYS A 41 5.65 -2.91 12.17
C LYS A 41 5.96 -2.97 10.67
N ILE A 42 5.03 -3.50 9.86
CA ILE A 42 5.14 -3.53 8.40
C ILE A 42 5.36 -2.11 7.85
N GLY A 43 4.58 -1.13 8.29
CA GLY A 43 4.70 0.25 7.85
C GLY A 43 6.05 0.87 8.17
N GLU A 44 6.59 0.61 9.36
CA GLU A 44 7.93 1.05 9.78
C GLU A 44 9.04 0.41 8.93
N GLU A 45 8.93 -0.88 8.61
CA GLU A 45 9.88 -1.60 7.75
C GLU A 45 9.82 -1.14 6.29
N VAL A 46 8.61 -0.93 5.76
CA VAL A 46 8.42 -0.36 4.43
C VAL A 46 9.02 1.05 4.36
N GLN A 47 8.72 1.90 5.33
CA GLN A 47 9.32 3.25 5.45
C GLN A 47 10.84 3.21 5.48
N LYS A 48 11.43 2.28 6.26
CA LYS A 48 12.89 2.12 6.35
C LYS A 48 13.51 1.75 5.00
N ARG A 49 12.85 0.87 4.25
CA ARG A 49 13.28 0.43 2.90
C ARG A 49 13.07 1.49 1.82
N VAL A 50 11.99 2.25 1.90
CA VAL A 50 11.78 3.40 1.01
C VAL A 50 12.86 4.45 1.25
N LYS A 51 13.19 4.73 2.53
CA LYS A 51 14.29 5.62 2.90
C LYS A 51 15.66 5.11 2.44
N SER A 52 15.86 3.80 2.32
CA SER A 52 17.07 3.22 1.74
C SER A 52 17.11 3.24 0.20
N GLY A 53 16.13 3.87 -0.46
CA GLY A 53 16.09 4.05 -1.91
C GLY A 53 15.26 3.01 -2.67
N GLN A 54 14.55 2.10 -1.99
CA GLN A 54 13.62 1.19 -2.66
C GLN A 54 12.32 1.91 -3.04
N SER A 55 11.67 1.50 -4.13
CA SER A 55 10.33 2.00 -4.45
C SER A 55 9.32 1.48 -3.43
N GLU A 56 8.28 2.27 -3.13
CA GLU A 56 7.25 1.93 -2.15
C GLU A 56 6.58 0.59 -2.43
N MET A 57 6.33 0.29 -3.71
CA MET A 57 5.77 -0.99 -4.14
C MET A 57 6.75 -2.16 -3.91
N ALA A 58 8.04 -1.98 -4.21
CA ALA A 58 9.05 -3.01 -3.98
C ALA A 58 9.29 -3.24 -2.48
N ALA A 59 9.38 -2.17 -1.70
CA ALA A 59 9.53 -2.23 -0.25
C ALA A 59 8.34 -2.98 0.39
N THR A 60 7.12 -2.62 0.01
CA THR A 60 5.89 -3.30 0.48
C THR A 60 5.91 -4.78 0.13
N MET A 61 6.23 -5.15 -1.11
CA MET A 61 6.31 -6.55 -1.51
C MET A 61 7.37 -7.35 -0.74
N VAL A 62 8.53 -6.77 -0.48
CA VAL A 62 9.59 -7.43 0.27
C VAL A 62 9.17 -7.63 1.72
N VAL A 63 8.65 -6.59 2.37
CA VAL A 63 8.22 -6.67 3.77
C VAL A 63 7.05 -7.63 3.93
N MET A 64 6.03 -7.56 3.06
CA MET A 64 4.92 -8.53 3.11
C MET A 64 5.38 -9.97 2.87
N ARG A 65 6.42 -10.19 2.06
CA ARG A 65 7.01 -11.52 1.85
C ARG A 65 7.78 -12.00 3.09
N GLU A 66 8.58 -11.14 3.70
CA GLU A 66 9.31 -11.44 4.94
C GLU A 66 8.34 -11.78 6.08
N HIS A 67 7.20 -11.10 6.14
CA HIS A 67 6.16 -11.31 7.13
C HIS A 67 5.01 -12.21 6.67
N GLN A 68 5.15 -12.89 5.52
CA GLN A 68 4.10 -13.76 4.96
C GLN A 68 3.72 -14.87 5.96
N SER A 69 4.71 -15.43 6.64
CA SER A 69 4.52 -16.47 7.66
C SER A 69 3.75 -15.95 8.88
N GLU A 70 3.98 -14.70 9.29
CA GLU A 70 3.20 -14.05 10.36
C GLU A 70 1.77 -13.78 9.88
N LEU A 71 1.59 -13.21 8.68
CA LEU A 71 0.27 -13.03 8.07
C LEU A 71 -0.53 -14.33 8.03
N GLN A 72 0.08 -15.43 7.60
CA GLN A 72 -0.59 -16.74 7.56
C GLN A 72 -0.98 -17.25 8.95
N ARG A 73 -0.17 -16.97 9.98
CA ARG A 73 -0.52 -17.31 11.37
C ARG A 73 -1.66 -16.45 11.90
N LEU A 74 -1.75 -15.19 11.48
CA LEU A 74 -2.81 -14.27 11.86
C LEU A 74 -4.14 -14.51 11.13
N LEU A 75 -4.09 -15.17 9.97
CA LEU A 75 -5.27 -15.52 9.17
C LEU A 75 -5.79 -16.94 9.43
N LYS A 76 -5.04 -17.76 10.16
CA LYS A 76 -5.48 -19.09 10.63
C LYS A 76 -6.37 -18.96 11.86
#